data_AF-A0A968CEL8-F1
#
_entry.id   AF-A0A968CEL8-F1
#
_cell.length_a   1.000
_cell.length_b   1.000
_cell.length_c   1.000
_cell.angle_alpha   90.00
_cell.angle_beta   90.00
_cell.angle_gamma   90.00
#
_symmetry.space_group_name_H-M   'P 1'
#
loop_
_entity.id
_entity.type
_entity.pdbx_description
1 polymer ?
#
loop_
_entity_poly.entity_id
_entity_poly.type
_entity_poly.pdbx_seq_one_letter_code
_entity_poly.pdbx_strand_id
1 'polypeptide(L)'
;MAGKADGRVVVIGREDLTAKSMVSSDAGVSYSAESVVPSGPPALGVVGLRTDFDLDNGSEAIYALLIVGDPGGDLGLQLVRSDDFGLSWGTPSDVVRHGDDTHGVDDARLSANSGGVVAVMYREARGGDPYIRVSSDSGQTWSARVRLNTAVADGGGTLGAPFFVEVDASGVIHAAFVQDSGIGRRV
;
A
#
# COMPACT_ATOMS: atom_id res chain seq x y z
N MET A 1 10.53 -7.24 1.58
CA MET A 1 10.88 -8.59 2.08
C MET A 1 10.14 -8.77 3.38
N ALA A 2 9.51 -9.93 3.59
CA ALA A 2 8.92 -10.32 4.87
C ALA A 2 9.42 -11.71 5.26
N GLY A 3 9.47 -12.01 6.56
CA GLY A 3 10.01 -13.28 7.05
C GLY A 3 9.31 -13.76 8.32
N LYS A 4 9.22 -15.08 8.49
CA LYS A 4 8.64 -15.74 9.67
C LYS A 4 9.74 -16.37 10.53
N ALA A 5 9.40 -16.58 11.81
CA ALA A 5 10.30 -17.24 12.76
C ALA A 5 10.62 -18.70 12.39
N ASP A 6 9.80 -19.34 11.55
CA ASP A 6 10.04 -20.69 11.01
C ASP A 6 11.08 -20.73 9.87
N GLY A 7 11.67 -19.57 9.53
CA GLY A 7 12.68 -19.46 8.48
C GLY A 7 12.11 -19.20 7.09
N ARG A 8 10.78 -19.12 6.91
CA ARG A 8 10.22 -18.72 5.61
C ARG A 8 10.47 -17.24 5.34
N VAL A 9 10.83 -16.92 4.10
CA VAL A 9 11.05 -15.54 3.63
C VAL A 9 10.33 -15.35 2.30
N VAL A 10 9.68 -14.21 2.13
CA VAL A 10 9.11 -13.77 0.85
C VAL A 10 9.81 -12.49 0.40
N VAL A 11 10.25 -12.50 -0.85
CA VAL A 11 10.78 -11.32 -1.54
C VAL A 11 9.77 -10.93 -2.60
N ILE A 12 9.45 -9.64 -2.66
CA ILE A 12 8.64 -9.08 -3.73
C ILE A 12 9.47 -7.96 -4.33
N GLY A 13 9.61 -7.99 -5.65
CA GLY A 13 10.37 -7.04 -6.44
C GLY A 13 9.57 -6.59 -7.66
N ARG A 14 10.17 -5.69 -8.42
CA ARG A 14 9.63 -5.22 -9.71
C ARG A 14 10.68 -5.44 -10.78
N GLU A 15 10.26 -6.02 -11.89
CA GLU A 15 11.07 -6.18 -13.10
C GLU A 15 10.17 -5.95 -14.32
N ASP A 16 10.62 -5.17 -15.29
CA ASP A 16 9.88 -4.89 -16.54
C ASP A 16 8.42 -4.48 -16.32
N LEU A 17 8.20 -3.56 -15.36
CA LEU A 17 6.88 -3.06 -14.95
C LEU A 17 5.93 -4.16 -14.42
N THR A 18 6.47 -5.31 -14.04
CA THR A 18 5.75 -6.44 -13.45
C THR A 18 6.22 -6.64 -12.03
N ALA A 19 5.28 -6.76 -11.08
CA ALA A 19 5.61 -7.17 -9.73
C ALA A 19 5.80 -8.70 -9.70
N LYS A 20 6.85 -9.16 -9.03
CA LYS A 20 7.21 -10.57 -8.93
C LYS A 20 7.51 -10.93 -7.49
N SER A 21 7.26 -12.18 -7.13
CA SER A 21 7.52 -12.72 -5.81
C SER A 21 8.34 -14.01 -5.88
N MET A 22 9.14 -14.25 -4.85
CA MET A 22 9.87 -15.50 -4.63
C MET A 22 9.78 -15.85 -3.14
N VAL A 23 9.67 -17.14 -2.84
CA VAL A 23 9.55 -17.64 -1.47
C VAL A 23 10.71 -18.57 -1.15
N SER A 24 11.29 -18.39 0.04
CA SER A 24 12.28 -19.27 0.65
C SER A 24 11.66 -20.03 1.81
N SER A 25 12.10 -21.27 2.01
CA SER A 25 11.73 -22.12 3.15
C SER A 25 12.92 -22.42 4.07
N ASP A 26 14.09 -21.84 3.80
CA ASP A 26 15.38 -22.18 4.40
C ASP A 26 16.15 -20.92 4.83
N ALA A 27 15.44 -19.96 5.43
CA ALA A 27 16.00 -18.70 5.95
C ALA A 27 16.71 -17.86 4.88
N GLY A 28 16.21 -17.90 3.65
CA GLY A 28 16.74 -17.13 2.53
C GLY A 28 17.98 -17.75 1.87
N VAL A 29 18.30 -19.01 2.16
CA VAL A 29 19.42 -19.72 1.51
C VAL A 29 19.08 -20.05 0.05
N SER A 30 17.86 -20.46 -0.23
CA SER A 30 17.33 -20.71 -1.57
C SER A 30 15.93 -20.14 -1.74
N TYR A 31 15.54 -19.92 -3.00
CA TYR A 31 14.27 -19.33 -3.37
C TYR A 31 13.56 -20.18 -4.43
N SER A 32 12.24 -20.16 -4.40
CA SER A 32 11.37 -20.68 -5.45
C SER A 32 11.64 -20.00 -6.80
N ALA A 33 11.08 -20.56 -7.86
CA ALA A 33 10.91 -19.82 -9.10
C ALA A 33 10.07 -18.55 -8.86
N GLU A 34 10.25 -17.55 -9.73
CA GLU A 34 9.47 -16.33 -9.68
C GLU A 34 7.99 -16.59 -9.96
N SER A 35 7.13 -15.98 -9.15
CA SER A 35 5.68 -15.95 -9.32
C SER A 35 5.23 -14.52 -9.58
N VAL A 36 4.41 -14.30 -10.60
CA VAL A 36 3.88 -12.98 -10.94
C VAL A 36 2.89 -12.54 -9.86
N VAL A 37 3.07 -11.32 -9.35
CA VAL A 37 2.06 -10.64 -8.55
C VAL A 37 1.15 -9.89 -9.53
N PRO A 38 -0.13 -10.27 -9.65
CA PRO A 38 -1.04 -9.64 -10.61
C PRO A 38 -1.14 -8.13 -10.34
N SER A 39 -1.00 -7.31 -11.38
CA SER A 39 -1.59 -5.98 -11.43
C SER A 39 -2.89 -6.07 -12.24
N GLY A 40 -3.65 -4.97 -12.33
CA GLY A 40 -4.88 -4.89 -13.12
C GLY A 40 -4.69 -5.21 -14.62
N PRO A 41 -5.59 -4.77 -15.51
CA PRO A 41 -5.52 -5.14 -16.93
C PRO A 41 -4.12 -4.89 -17.52
N PRO A 42 -3.65 -5.71 -18.49
CA PRO A 42 -2.25 -5.72 -18.96
C PRO A 42 -1.70 -4.39 -19.48
N ALA A 43 -2.57 -3.41 -19.74
CA ALA A 43 -2.19 -2.04 -20.11
C ALA A 43 -1.62 -1.23 -18.94
N LEU A 44 -1.77 -1.71 -17.69
CA LEU A 44 -1.26 -1.07 -16.49
C LEU A 44 0.11 -1.63 -16.15
N GLY A 45 1.13 -0.77 -16.23
CA GLY A 45 2.47 -1.09 -15.74
C GLY A 45 2.58 -0.83 -14.25
N VAL A 46 3.24 -1.70 -13.49
CA VAL A 46 3.65 -1.41 -12.12
C VAL A 46 4.81 -0.43 -12.16
N VAL A 47 4.57 0.81 -11.73
CA VAL A 47 5.58 1.89 -11.69
C VAL A 47 6.21 2.02 -10.31
N GLY A 48 5.60 1.45 -9.27
CA GLY A 48 6.13 1.44 -7.91
C GLY A 48 5.58 0.28 -7.10
N LEU A 49 6.36 -0.14 -6.10
CA LEU A 49 5.99 -1.22 -5.19
C LEU A 49 6.16 -0.74 -3.75
N ARG A 50 5.11 -0.88 -2.95
CA ARG A 50 5.15 -0.75 -1.50
C ARG A 50 4.65 -2.07 -0.91
N THR A 51 5.51 -2.72 -0.16
CA THR A 51 5.12 -3.93 0.58
C THR A 51 5.01 -3.56 2.03
N ASP A 52 3.89 -3.89 2.64
CA ASP A 52 3.81 -3.96 4.08
C ASP A 52 3.34 -5.36 4.49
N PHE A 53 3.72 -5.76 5.68
CA PHE A 53 3.47 -7.11 6.18
C PHE A 53 2.94 -7.01 7.59
N ASP A 54 1.85 -7.72 7.85
CA ASP A 54 1.48 -8.06 9.22
C ASP A 54 1.46 -9.58 9.34
N LEU A 55 2.22 -10.08 10.31
CA LEU A 55 2.38 -11.48 10.60
C LEU A 55 1.85 -11.73 12.01
N ASP A 56 0.55 -11.87 12.14
CA ASP A 56 0.01 -12.55 13.31
C ASP A 56 0.36 -14.05 13.22
N ASN A 57 0.57 -14.68 14.37
CA ASN A 57 1.05 -16.05 14.54
C ASN A 57 0.14 -17.14 13.92
N GLY A 58 -1.02 -16.76 13.37
CA GLY A 58 -1.92 -17.66 12.64
C GLY A 58 -2.09 -17.35 11.14
N SER A 59 -1.65 -16.20 10.65
CA SER A 59 -1.89 -15.79 9.26
C SER A 59 -0.68 -16.06 8.36
N GLU A 60 -0.95 -16.45 7.12
CA GLU A 60 0.01 -16.49 6.03
C GLU A 60 -0.22 -15.33 5.05
N ALA A 61 -1.09 -14.39 5.43
CA ALA A 61 -1.47 -13.30 4.55
C ALA A 61 -0.29 -12.35 4.30
N ILE A 62 -0.14 -11.96 3.04
CA ILE A 62 0.77 -10.89 2.63
C ILE A 62 -0.02 -9.89 1.80
N TYR A 63 0.19 -8.62 2.06
CA TYR A 63 -0.39 -7.54 1.29
C TYR A 63 0.69 -6.80 0.49
N ALA A 64 0.44 -6.60 -0.80
CA ALA A 64 1.28 -5.80 -1.67
C ALA A 64 0.47 -4.61 -2.17
N LEU A 65 0.97 -3.40 -1.93
CA LEU A 65 0.42 -2.17 -2.49
C LEU A 65 1.23 -1.78 -3.73
N LEU A 66 0.58 -1.82 -4.88
CA LEU A 66 1.15 -1.52 -6.18
C LEU A 66 0.79 -0.08 -6.56
N ILE A 67 1.78 0.69 -6.99
CA ILE A 67 1.54 1.93 -7.73
C ILE A 67 1.51 1.54 -9.20
N VAL A 68 0.35 1.69 -9.84
CA VAL A 68 0.11 1.31 -11.23
C VAL A 68 -0.04 2.54 -12.08
N GLY A 69 0.61 2.57 -13.24
CA GLY A 69 0.48 3.63 -14.22
C GLY A 69 -0.35 3.18 -15.41
N ASP A 70 -1.26 4.03 -15.88
CA ASP A 70 -1.96 3.82 -17.15
C ASP A 70 -1.18 4.41 -18.35
N PRO A 71 -1.55 4.05 -19.59
CA PRO A 71 -0.90 4.61 -20.78
C PRO A 71 -1.10 6.13 -20.97
N GLY A 72 -2.09 6.72 -20.31
CA GLY A 72 -2.35 8.16 -20.28
C GLY A 72 -1.43 8.92 -19.31
N GLY A 73 -0.64 8.21 -18.50
CA GLY A 73 0.29 8.77 -17.52
C GLY A 73 -0.33 9.00 -16.15
N ASP A 74 -1.56 8.55 -15.91
CA ASP A 74 -2.18 8.64 -14.59
C ASP A 74 -1.77 7.47 -13.69
N LEU A 75 -1.76 7.71 -12.37
CA LEU A 75 -1.33 6.75 -11.37
C LEU A 75 -2.48 6.31 -10.47
N GLY A 76 -2.62 4.99 -10.27
CA GLY A 76 -3.53 4.39 -9.31
C GLY A 76 -2.80 3.60 -8.22
N LEU A 77 -3.58 3.16 -7.23
CA LEU A 77 -3.15 2.23 -6.19
C LEU A 77 -3.97 0.96 -6.25
N GLN A 78 -3.29 -0.17 -6.29
CA GLN A 78 -3.91 -1.48 -6.19
C GLN A 78 -3.37 -2.26 -5.01
N LEU A 79 -4.25 -2.94 -4.29
CA LEU A 79 -3.86 -3.90 -3.26
C LEU A 79 -3.99 -5.31 -3.83
N VAL A 80 -2.98 -6.13 -3.60
CA VAL A 80 -3.00 -7.56 -3.90
C VAL A 80 -2.68 -8.32 -2.64
N ARG A 81 -3.42 -9.41 -2.40
CA ARG A 81 -3.26 -10.25 -1.22
C ARG A 81 -2.83 -11.66 -1.62
N SER A 82 -1.88 -12.21 -0.88
CA SER A 82 -1.61 -13.65 -0.84
C SER A 82 -2.15 -14.20 0.48
N ASP A 83 -2.62 -15.45 0.47
CA ASP A 83 -3.10 -16.19 1.65
C ASP A 83 -2.21 -17.38 2.03
N ASP A 84 -1.11 -17.56 1.30
CA ASP A 84 -0.22 -18.72 1.36
C ASP A 84 1.26 -18.28 1.37
N PHE A 85 1.53 -17.16 2.04
CA PHE A 85 2.88 -16.62 2.22
C PHE A 85 3.61 -16.31 0.92
N GLY A 86 2.88 -15.84 -0.10
CA GLY A 86 3.41 -15.35 -1.36
C GLY A 86 3.61 -16.44 -2.41
N LEU A 87 3.12 -17.67 -2.17
CA LEU A 87 3.14 -18.75 -3.16
C LEU A 87 2.16 -18.46 -4.29
N SER A 88 0.98 -17.92 -3.97
CA SER A 88 -0.02 -17.45 -4.92
C SER A 88 -0.63 -16.11 -4.49
N TRP A 89 -1.23 -15.42 -5.45
CA TRP A 89 -1.79 -14.08 -5.27
C TRP A 89 -3.22 -14.02 -5.80
N GLY A 90 -4.08 -13.34 -5.04
CA GLY A 90 -5.47 -13.10 -5.41
C GLY A 90 -5.63 -12.03 -6.49
N THR A 91 -6.90 -11.72 -6.79
CA THR A 91 -7.24 -10.64 -7.72
C THR A 91 -6.95 -9.27 -7.10
N PRO A 92 -6.32 -8.34 -7.83
CA PRO A 92 -6.09 -6.97 -7.33
C PRO A 92 -7.39 -6.21 -7.06
N SER A 93 -7.40 -5.40 -6.01
CA SER A 93 -8.47 -4.44 -5.74
C SER A 93 -7.98 -3.00 -5.91
N ASP A 94 -8.80 -2.15 -6.54
CA ASP A 94 -8.47 -0.73 -6.69
C ASP A 94 -8.68 0.01 -5.36
N VAL A 95 -7.60 0.51 -4.76
CA VAL A 95 -7.64 1.43 -3.62
C VAL A 95 -7.92 2.84 -4.12
N VAL A 96 -7.16 3.25 -5.14
CA VAL A 96 -7.35 4.48 -5.92
C VAL A 96 -7.34 4.05 -7.37
N ARG A 97 -8.42 4.36 -8.09
CA ARG A 97 -8.58 3.96 -9.49
C ARG A 97 -7.67 4.83 -10.37
N HIS A 98 -6.99 4.19 -11.31
CA HIS A 98 -6.25 4.88 -12.38
C HIS A 98 -7.21 5.48 -13.42
N GLY A 99 -6.73 6.45 -14.18
CA GLY A 99 -7.52 7.20 -15.16
C GLY A 99 -8.48 8.20 -14.51
N ASP A 100 -8.36 8.43 -13.20
CA ASP A 100 -9.07 9.49 -12.49
C ASP A 100 -8.08 10.64 -12.28
N ASP A 101 -8.08 11.57 -13.24
CA ASP A 101 -7.14 12.69 -13.25
C ASP A 101 -7.30 13.60 -12.03
N THR A 102 -8.37 13.44 -11.25
CA THR A 102 -8.56 14.17 -10.01
C THR A 102 -7.75 13.58 -8.85
N HIS A 103 -7.29 12.31 -8.94
CA HIS A 103 -6.67 11.55 -7.84
C HIS A 103 -5.33 10.92 -8.22
N GLY A 104 -4.36 11.71 -8.68
CA GLY A 104 -2.99 11.19 -8.78
C GLY A 104 -2.47 10.76 -7.41
N VAL A 105 -1.55 9.79 -7.35
CA VAL A 105 -1.03 9.24 -6.09
C VAL A 105 0.46 9.47 -5.95
N ASP A 106 0.87 9.96 -4.79
CA ASP A 106 2.25 9.97 -4.33
C ASP A 106 2.34 9.37 -2.91
N ASP A 107 3.54 8.91 -2.53
CA ASP A 107 3.89 8.43 -1.18
C ASP A 107 2.78 7.66 -0.45
N ALA A 108 2.61 6.39 -0.82
CA ALA A 108 1.65 5.50 -0.17
C ALA A 108 2.28 4.64 0.94
N ARG A 109 1.50 4.42 1.99
CA ARG A 109 1.75 3.52 3.11
C ARG A 109 0.55 2.60 3.31
N LEU A 110 0.84 1.39 3.72
CA LEU A 110 -0.13 0.35 4.01
C LEU A 110 0.09 -0.07 5.46
N SER A 111 -0.97 -0.48 6.13
CA SER A 111 -0.91 -1.30 7.34
C SER A 111 -2.15 -2.18 7.39
N ALA A 112 -2.01 -3.38 7.92
CA ALA A 112 -3.08 -4.34 8.08
C ALA A 112 -2.97 -5.00 9.46
N ASN A 113 -4.09 -5.52 9.97
CA ASN A 113 -4.08 -6.41 11.12
C ASN A 113 -4.63 -7.80 10.77
N SER A 114 -4.49 -8.75 11.69
CA SER A 114 -5.04 -10.10 11.54
C SER A 114 -6.56 -10.20 11.58
N GLY A 115 -7.24 -9.17 12.09
CA GLY A 115 -8.70 -9.04 12.02
C GLY A 115 -9.23 -8.72 10.62
N GLY A 116 -8.35 -8.51 9.63
CA GLY A 116 -8.73 -8.17 8.26
C GLY A 116 -9.00 -6.68 8.02
N VAL A 117 -8.68 -5.83 9.00
CA VAL A 117 -8.70 -4.37 8.81
C VAL A 117 -7.43 -3.97 8.06
N VAL A 118 -7.58 -3.21 6.98
CA VAL A 118 -6.48 -2.71 6.17
C VAL A 118 -6.64 -1.21 5.97
N ALA A 119 -5.57 -0.45 6.22
CA ALA A 119 -5.54 0.99 6.03
C ALA A 119 -4.45 1.36 5.00
N VAL A 120 -4.82 2.19 4.03
CA VAL A 120 -3.89 2.78 3.08
C VAL A 120 -3.92 4.29 3.24
N MET A 121 -2.78 4.84 3.62
CA MET A 121 -2.55 6.28 3.66
C MET A 121 -1.74 6.68 2.44
N TYR A 122 -2.15 7.71 1.72
CA TYR A 122 -1.50 8.16 0.49
C TYR A 122 -1.58 9.69 0.36
N ARG A 123 -0.74 10.26 -0.49
CA ARG A 123 -0.83 11.67 -0.89
C ARG A 123 -1.51 11.78 -2.23
N GLU A 124 -2.37 12.78 -2.38
CA GLU A 124 -2.85 13.13 -3.71
C GLU A 124 -1.80 13.98 -4.44
N ALA A 125 -1.48 13.61 -5.68
CA ALA A 125 -0.51 14.31 -6.50
C ALA A 125 -0.93 15.76 -6.80
N ARG A 126 -2.25 16.03 -6.79
CA ARG A 126 -2.81 17.38 -6.86
C ARG A 126 -3.08 17.88 -5.44
N GLY A 127 -2.33 18.90 -5.00
CA GLY A 127 -2.49 19.52 -3.68
C GLY A 127 -1.63 18.90 -2.58
N GLY A 128 -1.15 17.66 -2.72
CA GLY A 128 -0.22 17.04 -1.78
C GLY A 128 -0.85 16.66 -0.43
N ASP A 129 -2.17 16.68 -0.33
CA ASP A 129 -2.89 16.41 0.91
C ASP A 129 -2.85 14.92 1.29
N PRO A 130 -2.80 14.58 2.59
CA PRO A 130 -2.81 13.21 3.07
C PRO A 130 -4.25 12.69 3.15
N TYR A 131 -4.47 11.53 2.54
CA TYR A 131 -5.72 10.81 2.58
C TYR A 131 -5.55 9.42 3.16
N ILE A 132 -6.63 8.88 3.70
CA ILE A 132 -6.72 7.49 4.12
C ILE A 132 -7.95 6.81 3.51
N ARG A 133 -7.79 5.55 3.14
CA ARG A 133 -8.88 4.61 2.82
C ARG A 133 -8.72 3.37 3.68
N VAL A 134 -9.86 2.80 4.07
CA VAL A 134 -9.91 1.67 4.99
C VAL A 134 -10.75 0.56 4.38
N SER A 135 -10.29 -0.67 4.56
CA SER A 135 -11.05 -1.89 4.29
C SER A 135 -11.26 -2.64 5.60
N SER A 136 -12.44 -3.21 5.76
CA SER A 136 -12.79 -4.11 6.88
C SER A 136 -12.98 -5.56 6.43
N ASP A 137 -12.59 -5.88 5.20
CA ASP A 137 -12.80 -7.18 4.55
C ASP A 137 -11.54 -7.69 3.84
N SER A 138 -10.38 -7.45 4.47
CA SER A 138 -9.06 -7.86 3.98
C SER A 138 -8.72 -7.29 2.61
N GLY A 139 -9.14 -6.05 2.35
CA GLY A 139 -8.81 -5.31 1.14
C GLY A 139 -9.70 -5.63 -0.06
N GLN A 140 -10.85 -6.28 0.12
CA GLN A 140 -11.77 -6.56 -0.98
C GLN A 140 -12.57 -5.31 -1.38
N THR A 141 -13.03 -4.54 -0.40
CA THR A 141 -13.72 -3.26 -0.60
C THR A 141 -13.09 -2.15 0.23
N TRP A 142 -13.29 -0.91 -0.20
CA TRP A 142 -12.67 0.28 0.40
C TRP A 142 -13.71 1.33 0.75
N SER A 143 -13.50 1.99 1.88
CA SER A 143 -14.24 3.18 2.28
C SER A 143 -14.05 4.32 1.27
N ALA A 144 -14.91 5.34 1.37
CA ALA A 144 -14.58 6.65 0.82
C ALA A 144 -13.27 7.17 1.44
N ARG A 145 -12.54 8.00 0.68
CA ARG A 145 -11.32 8.63 1.19
C ARG A 145 -11.65 9.62 2.31
N VAL A 146 -10.75 9.74 3.29
CA VAL A 146 -10.83 10.73 4.35
C VAL A 146 -9.56 11.57 4.34
N ARG A 147 -9.71 12.90 4.24
CA ARG A 147 -8.61 13.87 4.32
C ARG A 147 -8.17 14.02 5.78
N LEU A 148 -6.87 13.88 6.06
CA LEU A 148 -6.36 13.86 7.43
C LEU A 148 -6.00 15.25 7.97
N ASN A 149 -5.79 16.25 7.10
CA ASN A 149 -5.27 17.57 7.45
C ASN A 149 -6.31 18.70 7.34
N THR A 150 -7.47 18.51 7.95
CA THR A 150 -8.62 19.44 7.84
C THR A 150 -8.40 20.82 8.47
N ALA A 151 -7.29 21.03 9.19
CA ALA A 151 -6.93 22.30 9.79
C ALA A 151 -6.45 23.37 8.77
N VAL A 152 -6.18 22.97 7.52
CA VAL A 152 -5.82 23.89 6.43
C VAL A 152 -6.75 23.72 5.23
N ALA A 153 -6.79 24.72 4.35
CA ALA A 153 -7.50 24.62 3.07
C ALA A 153 -6.94 23.48 2.20
N ASP A 154 -7.77 22.93 1.32
CA ASP A 154 -7.37 21.95 0.31
C ASP A 154 -6.16 22.46 -0.50
N GLY A 155 -5.13 21.64 -0.62
CA GLY A 155 -3.85 22.00 -1.26
C GLY A 155 -3.04 23.09 -0.54
N GLY A 156 -3.42 23.45 0.69
CA GLY A 156 -2.87 24.60 1.43
C GLY A 156 -1.62 24.32 2.25
N GLY A 157 -1.08 23.09 2.26
CA GLY A 157 0.08 22.74 3.06
C GLY A 157 1.00 21.76 2.37
N THR A 158 2.31 21.86 2.65
CA THR A 158 3.28 20.86 2.20
C THR A 158 3.44 19.78 3.27
N LEU A 159 3.39 18.51 2.86
CA LEU A 159 3.64 17.40 3.77
C LEU A 159 5.13 17.05 3.83
N GLY A 160 5.68 17.08 5.04
CA GLY A 160 6.99 16.53 5.36
C GLY A 160 6.90 15.07 5.82
N ALA A 161 8.06 14.43 5.96
CA ALA A 161 8.17 13.20 6.75
C ALA A 161 8.21 13.55 8.26
N PRO A 162 7.80 12.65 9.18
CA PRO A 162 7.26 11.30 8.96
C PRO A 162 5.90 11.24 8.23
N PHE A 163 5.61 10.10 7.61
CA PHE A 163 4.34 9.76 6.96
C PHE A 163 4.11 8.25 7.15
N PHE A 164 3.24 7.89 8.10
CA PHE A 164 3.01 6.52 8.57
C PHE A 164 1.55 6.26 8.90
N VAL A 165 1.14 5.00 8.72
CA VAL A 165 -0.14 4.46 9.17
C VAL A 165 0.13 3.12 9.84
N GLU A 166 -0.60 2.83 10.92
CA GLU A 166 -0.57 1.56 11.64
C GLU A 166 -2.02 1.17 11.99
N VAL A 167 -2.36 -0.11 11.80
CA VAL A 167 -3.60 -0.70 12.30
C VAL A 167 -3.23 -1.59 13.48
N ASP A 168 -3.73 -1.27 14.67
CA ASP A 168 -3.45 -2.11 15.83
C ASP A 168 -4.31 -3.39 15.85
N ALA A 169 -4.02 -4.29 16.79
CA ALA A 169 -4.73 -5.57 16.93
C ALA A 169 -6.24 -5.41 17.22
N SER A 170 -6.69 -4.25 17.70
CA SER A 170 -8.12 -3.96 17.92
C SER A 170 -8.80 -3.38 16.68
N GLY A 171 -8.05 -3.08 15.63
CA GLY A 171 -8.53 -2.44 14.40
C GLY A 171 -8.55 -0.91 14.47
N VAL A 172 -7.96 -0.31 15.51
CA VAL A 172 -7.82 1.14 15.58
C VAL A 172 -6.66 1.58 14.68
N ILE A 173 -6.88 2.67 13.97
CA ILE A 173 -5.94 3.20 12.98
C ILE A 173 -5.20 4.39 13.58
N HIS A 174 -3.88 4.30 13.63
CA HIS A 174 -2.98 5.36 14.04
C HIS A 174 -2.32 5.93 12.78
N ALA A 175 -2.36 7.25 12.62
CA ALA A 175 -1.73 7.93 11.48
C ALA A 175 -0.85 9.08 11.99
N ALA A 176 0.36 9.18 11.44
CA ALA A 176 1.31 10.23 11.78
C ALA A 176 1.83 10.89 10.50
N PHE A 177 1.71 12.21 10.43
CA PHE A 177 2.23 13.01 9.33
C PHE A 177 2.73 14.37 9.82
N VAL A 178 3.68 14.96 9.10
CA VAL A 178 4.08 16.36 9.32
C VAL A 178 3.45 17.23 8.27
N GLN A 179 2.82 18.32 8.73
CA GLN A 179 2.26 19.34 7.87
C GLN A 179 2.92 20.69 8.14
N ASP A 180 3.44 21.29 7.08
CA ASP A 180 3.71 22.72 7.05
C ASP A 180 2.42 23.45 6.64
N SER A 181 1.94 24.31 7.53
CA SER A 181 0.72 25.10 7.29
C SER A 181 0.95 26.28 6.35
N GLY A 182 2.20 26.55 5.92
CA GLY A 182 2.55 27.59 4.94
C GLY A 182 2.37 29.04 5.45
N ILE A 183 1.61 29.24 6.51
CA ILE A 183 1.55 30.46 7.30
C ILE A 183 2.75 30.43 8.25
N GLY A 184 3.79 31.21 7.94
CA GLY A 184 5.02 31.37 8.73
C GLY A 184 4.81 31.92 10.14
N ARG A 185 3.99 31.25 10.96
CA ARG A 185 3.72 31.59 12.34
C ARG A 185 4.84 30.98 13.17
N ARG A 186 5.94 31.73 13.26
CA ARG A 186 6.98 31.49 14.28
C ARG A 186 6.28 31.52 15.64
N VAL A 187 6.43 30.43 16.40
CA VAL A 187 6.13 30.38 17.84
C VAL A 187 7.23 31.13 18.59
#